data_AF-A0A519X5J4-F1
#
_entry.id   AF-A0A519X5J4-F1
#
_cell.length_a   1.000
_cell.length_b   1.000
_cell.length_c   1.000
_cell.angle_alpha   90.00
_cell.angle_beta   90.00
_cell.angle_gamma   90.00
#
_symmetry.space_group_name_H-M   'P 1'
#
loop_
_entity.id
_entity.type
_entity.pdbx_description
1 polymer ?
#
loop_
_entity_poly.entity_id
_entity_poly.type
_entity_poly.pdbx_seq_one_letter_code
_entity_poly.pdbx_strand_id
1 'polypeptide(L)'
;MLKKVIYSVLDFLLFSNLFIAVCAVAQGLITYHLLKVPADKYVLAFIFFATIGLYNFSMLLSKPKKPEDSPFKRVRWIFSHHRMIISITLISLLCLVPLFLLYLSIESKLLMLFTGLVAVGYNIPFLTLNNENIGLRNIPGIKLFLIAMVWAVSCVLLPIMELQHSNQLNITPGDTLLLVFKRFLFVAAITVPFDIRDLFQDKLYALKTIPVMLGEKRAYIFCQFLLLGYLLLLLLFRQATYPDIAAVILNLAVTGWLIFKSNIKKNEYYYFLYLDGTMLLQYVLLIVFSLVF
;
A
#
# COMPACT_ATOMS: atom_id res chain seq x y z
N MET A 1 -17.43 28.89 -0.24
CA MET A 1 -18.18 27.70 -0.70
C MET A 1 -17.28 26.67 -1.38
N LEU A 2 -16.51 27.05 -2.41
CA LEU A 2 -15.63 26.15 -3.18
C LEU A 2 -14.63 25.35 -2.34
N LYS A 3 -13.90 25.99 -1.40
CA LYS A 3 -12.96 25.31 -0.50
C LYS A 3 -13.62 24.18 0.31
N LYS A 4 -14.85 24.40 0.79
CA LYS A 4 -15.60 23.40 1.57
C LYS A 4 -15.94 22.17 0.72
N VAL A 5 -16.37 22.40 -0.52
CA VAL A 5 -16.67 21.33 -1.48
C VAL A 5 -15.40 20.52 -1.80
N ILE A 6 -14.28 21.19 -2.07
CA ILE A 6 -12.99 20.52 -2.34
C ILE A 6 -12.58 19.63 -1.16
N TYR A 7 -12.63 20.14 0.08
CA TYR A 7 -12.28 19.32 1.25
C TYR A 7 -13.25 18.15 1.46
N SER A 8 -14.54 18.31 1.19
CA SER A 8 -15.49 17.19 1.26
C SER A 8 -15.21 16.11 0.22
N VAL A 9 -14.86 16.48 -1.01
CA VAL A 9 -14.46 15.53 -2.06
C VAL A 9 -13.17 14.82 -1.67
N LEU A 10 -12.17 15.55 -1.17
CA LEU A 10 -10.91 14.95 -0.70
C LEU A 10 -11.15 14.03 0.50
N ASP A 11 -11.96 14.43 1.46
CA ASP A 11 -12.34 13.58 2.60
C ASP A 11 -12.98 12.28 2.11
N PHE A 12 -13.92 12.38 1.17
CA PHE A 12 -14.53 11.22 0.56
C PHE A 12 -13.50 10.32 -0.12
N LEU A 13 -12.68 10.84 -1.03
CA LEU A 13 -11.71 10.05 -1.79
C LEU A 13 -10.67 9.36 -0.89
N LEU A 14 -10.14 10.09 0.09
CA LEU A 14 -9.06 9.61 0.95
C LEU A 14 -9.59 8.69 2.06
N PHE A 15 -10.67 9.08 2.74
CA PHE A 15 -11.13 8.36 3.93
C PHE A 15 -12.04 7.18 3.61
N SER A 16 -12.64 7.11 2.41
CA SER A 16 -13.31 5.90 1.91
C SER A 16 -12.35 4.83 1.36
N ASN A 17 -11.04 5.12 1.35
CA ASN A 17 -9.99 4.30 0.77
C ASN A 17 -10.05 4.13 -0.76
N LEU A 18 -10.82 4.95 -1.48
CA LEU A 18 -10.83 4.95 -2.94
C LEU A 18 -9.48 5.38 -3.52
N PHE A 19 -8.89 6.44 -2.99
CA PHE A 19 -7.61 6.96 -3.49
C PHE A 19 -6.48 5.93 -3.35
N ILE A 20 -6.35 5.27 -2.19
CA ILE A 20 -5.31 4.26 -2.00
C ILE A 20 -5.52 3.03 -2.90
N ALA A 21 -6.77 2.69 -3.23
CA ALA A 21 -7.06 1.63 -4.20
C ALA A 21 -6.65 2.03 -5.63
N VAL A 22 -6.83 3.29 -6.03
CA VAL A 22 -6.27 3.82 -7.28
C VAL A 22 -4.75 3.77 -7.27
N CYS A 23 -4.12 4.12 -6.14
CA CYS A 23 -2.67 3.97 -5.97
C CYS A 23 -2.23 2.50 -6.11
N ALA A 24 -2.96 1.53 -5.56
CA ALA A 24 -2.67 0.11 -5.72
C ALA A 24 -2.76 -0.35 -7.19
N VAL A 25 -3.79 0.09 -7.91
CA VAL A 25 -3.91 -0.15 -9.36
C VAL A 25 -2.73 0.45 -10.12
N ALA A 26 -2.35 1.70 -9.81
CA ALA A 26 -1.17 2.33 -10.40
C ALA A 26 0.09 1.48 -10.14
N GLN A 27 0.24 0.91 -8.94
CA GLN A 27 1.36 0.04 -8.64
C GLN A 27 1.36 -1.30 -9.39
N GLY A 28 0.17 -1.86 -9.68
CA GLY A 28 0.04 -2.99 -10.60
C GLY A 28 0.42 -2.60 -12.02
N LEU A 29 -0.02 -1.44 -12.49
CA LEU A 29 0.29 -0.91 -13.84
C LEU A 29 1.78 -0.69 -14.05
N ILE A 30 2.53 -0.26 -13.03
CA ILE A 30 3.99 -0.17 -13.12
C ILE A 30 4.63 -1.54 -13.43
N THR A 31 4.09 -2.63 -12.87
CA THR A 31 4.60 -3.97 -13.16
C THR A 31 4.39 -4.31 -14.62
N TYR A 32 3.18 -4.12 -15.16
CA TYR A 32 2.90 -4.33 -16.58
C TYR A 32 3.77 -3.44 -17.49
N HIS A 33 3.96 -2.16 -17.13
CA HIS A 33 4.82 -1.21 -17.84
C HIS A 33 6.27 -1.68 -17.91
N LEU A 34 6.87 -2.05 -16.77
CA LEU A 34 8.26 -2.50 -16.71
C LEU A 34 8.48 -3.82 -17.44
N LEU A 35 7.47 -4.70 -17.45
CA LEU A 35 7.49 -5.97 -18.19
C LEU A 35 7.15 -5.80 -19.68
N LYS A 36 6.77 -4.59 -20.11
CA LYS A 36 6.41 -4.24 -21.49
C LYS A 36 5.29 -5.10 -22.07
N VAL A 37 4.29 -5.40 -21.24
CA VAL A 37 3.11 -6.20 -21.60
C VAL A 37 1.83 -5.43 -21.34
N PRO A 38 0.74 -5.69 -22.10
CA PRO A 38 -0.54 -5.06 -21.86
C PRO A 38 -1.08 -5.43 -20.47
N ALA A 39 -1.73 -4.47 -19.82
CA ALA A 39 -2.27 -4.68 -18.49
C ALA A 39 -3.56 -5.52 -18.50
N ASP A 40 -3.64 -6.50 -17.61
CA ASP A 40 -4.85 -7.28 -17.42
C ASP A 40 -5.85 -6.50 -16.54
N LYS A 41 -6.96 -6.09 -17.16
CA LYS A 41 -8.04 -5.34 -16.49
C LYS A 41 -8.67 -6.09 -15.31
N TYR A 42 -8.74 -7.42 -15.34
CA TYR A 42 -9.34 -8.22 -14.29
C TYR A 42 -8.42 -8.32 -13.07
N VAL A 43 -7.11 -8.46 -13.30
CA VAL A 43 -6.09 -8.40 -12.24
C VAL A 43 -6.10 -7.02 -11.57
N LEU A 44 -6.13 -5.95 -12.36
CA LEU A 44 -6.18 -4.59 -11.81
C LEU A 44 -7.49 -4.31 -11.07
N ALA A 45 -8.63 -4.77 -11.58
CA ALA A 45 -9.90 -4.68 -10.87
C ALA A 45 -9.87 -5.48 -9.55
N PHE A 46 -9.26 -6.67 -9.54
CA PHE A 46 -9.08 -7.45 -8.33
C PHE A 46 -8.25 -6.69 -7.29
N ILE A 47 -7.11 -6.12 -7.69
CA ILE A 47 -6.26 -5.29 -6.82
C ILE A 47 -7.06 -4.10 -6.25
N PHE A 48 -7.85 -3.41 -7.09
CA PHE A 48 -8.68 -2.28 -6.67
C PHE A 48 -9.69 -2.67 -5.59
N PHE A 49 -10.54 -3.66 -5.86
CA PHE A 49 -11.59 -4.07 -4.93
C PHE A 49 -11.03 -4.80 -3.70
N ALA A 50 -9.90 -5.50 -3.83
CA ALA A 50 -9.22 -6.12 -2.69
C ALA A 50 -8.69 -5.05 -1.73
N THR A 51 -8.11 -3.98 -2.28
CA THR A 51 -7.60 -2.85 -1.49
C THR A 51 -8.72 -2.14 -0.74
N ILE A 52 -9.83 -1.79 -1.42
CA ILE A 52 -10.99 -1.15 -0.76
C ILE A 52 -11.56 -2.06 0.33
N GLY A 53 -11.83 -3.33 -0.03
CA GLY A 53 -12.43 -4.31 0.87
C GLY A 53 -11.60 -4.49 2.14
N LEU A 54 -10.30 -4.75 1.99
CA LEU A 54 -9.39 -4.99 3.11
C LEU A 54 -9.19 -3.75 3.99
N TYR A 55 -8.94 -2.57 3.39
CA TYR A 55 -8.71 -1.35 4.15
C TYR A 55 -9.94 -0.89 4.92
N ASN A 56 -11.13 -0.95 4.30
CA ASN A 56 -12.36 -0.62 4.98
C ASN A 56 -12.71 -1.67 6.05
N PHE A 57 -12.54 -2.96 5.76
CA PHE A 57 -12.79 -4.02 6.72
C PHE A 57 -11.90 -3.89 7.97
N SER A 58 -10.61 -3.63 7.80
CA SER A 58 -9.67 -3.39 8.92
C SER A 58 -10.11 -2.22 9.80
N MET A 59 -10.59 -1.13 9.20
CA MET A 59 -11.10 0.03 9.93
C MET A 59 -12.41 -0.27 10.66
N LEU A 60 -13.33 -0.98 10.01
CA LEU A 60 -14.62 -1.36 10.60
C LEU A 60 -14.45 -2.32 11.79
N LEU A 61 -13.50 -3.26 11.70
CA LEU A 61 -13.14 -4.15 12.81
C LEU A 61 -12.55 -3.39 14.00
N SER A 62 -11.82 -2.30 13.74
CA SER A 62 -11.12 -1.52 14.75
C SER A 62 -11.95 -0.34 15.30
N LYS A 63 -13.29 -0.46 15.30
CA LYS A 63 -14.19 0.62 15.73
C LYS A 63 -13.93 1.02 17.19
N PRO A 64 -13.55 2.28 17.46
CA PRO A 64 -13.36 2.76 18.84
C PRO A 64 -14.71 2.94 19.55
N LYS A 65 -14.68 2.93 20.89
CA LYS A 65 -15.89 3.10 21.73
C LYS A 65 -16.59 4.45 21.51
N LYS A 66 -15.80 5.52 21.33
CA LYS A 66 -16.27 6.89 21.05
C LYS A 66 -15.56 7.46 19.82
N PRO A 67 -15.99 7.11 18.60
CA PRO A 67 -15.34 7.58 17.38
C PRO A 67 -15.32 9.10 17.22
N GLU A 68 -16.34 9.79 17.71
CA GLU A 68 -16.53 11.24 17.67
C GLU A 68 -15.43 12.02 18.42
N ASP A 69 -14.87 11.42 19.48
CA ASP A 69 -13.81 12.02 20.30
C ASP A 69 -12.39 11.68 19.79
N SER A 70 -12.27 10.90 18.71
CA SER A 70 -10.97 10.51 18.18
C SER A 70 -10.15 11.74 17.77
N PRO A 71 -8.84 11.80 18.05
CA PRO A 71 -7.99 12.89 17.56
C PRO A 71 -7.88 12.89 16.02
N PHE A 72 -8.06 11.74 15.38
CA PHE A 72 -7.94 11.57 13.94
C PHE A 72 -9.23 11.93 13.21
N LYS A 73 -9.14 12.87 12.27
CA LYS A 73 -10.25 13.29 11.42
C LYS A 73 -10.79 12.12 10.59
N ARG A 74 -9.92 11.25 10.07
CA ARG A 74 -10.34 10.06 9.30
C ARG A 74 -11.27 9.17 10.11
N VAL A 75 -10.92 8.89 11.37
CA VAL A 75 -11.74 8.05 12.26
C VAL A 75 -13.11 8.69 12.46
N ARG A 76 -13.16 9.97 12.83
CA ARG A 76 -14.43 10.70 13.00
C ARG A 76 -15.29 10.64 11.73
N TRP A 77 -14.68 10.88 10.56
CA TRP A 77 -15.39 10.90 9.28
C TRP A 77 -15.91 9.52 8.85
N ILE A 78 -15.12 8.46 9.03
CA ILE A 78 -15.51 7.09 8.66
C ILE A 78 -16.73 6.66 9.47
N PHE A 79 -16.73 6.92 10.78
CA PHE A 79 -17.83 6.51 11.64
C PHE A 79 -19.03 7.45 11.58
N SER A 80 -18.87 8.71 11.17
CA SER A 80 -20.02 9.56 10.81
C SER A 80 -20.69 9.13 9.50
N HIS A 81 -19.96 8.46 8.60
CA HIS A 81 -20.46 7.93 7.32
C HIS A 81 -20.52 6.39 7.31
N HIS A 82 -20.74 5.78 8.49
CA HIS A 82 -20.59 4.33 8.69
C HIS A 82 -21.38 3.46 7.70
N ARG A 83 -22.63 3.81 7.41
CA ARG A 83 -23.48 3.06 6.46
C ARG A 83 -22.89 3.06 5.05
N MET A 84 -22.40 4.22 4.59
CA MET A 84 -21.76 4.34 3.29
C MET A 84 -20.49 3.50 3.20
N ILE A 85 -19.67 3.49 4.25
CA ILE A 85 -18.44 2.67 4.30
C ILE A 85 -18.77 1.18 4.27
N ILE A 86 -19.80 0.74 5.01
CA ILE A 86 -20.30 -0.65 4.90
C ILE A 86 -20.74 -0.96 3.48
N SER A 87 -21.54 -0.09 2.85
CA SER A 87 -22.01 -0.30 1.47
C SER A 87 -20.85 -0.41 0.48
N ILE A 88 -19.87 0.50 0.54
CA ILE A 88 -18.66 0.45 -0.30
C ILE A 88 -17.91 -0.86 -0.07
N THR A 89 -17.75 -1.28 1.20
CA THR A 89 -17.07 -2.54 1.54
C THR A 89 -17.79 -3.75 0.97
N LEU A 90 -19.11 -3.83 1.15
CA LEU A 90 -19.92 -4.95 0.65
C LEU A 90 -19.91 -5.01 -0.87
N ILE A 91 -20.08 -3.87 -1.57
CA ILE A 91 -19.97 -3.81 -3.03
C ILE A 91 -18.59 -4.30 -3.47
N SER A 92 -17.53 -3.85 -2.81
CA SER A 92 -16.16 -4.28 -3.10
C SER A 92 -15.97 -5.79 -2.95
N LEU A 93 -16.47 -6.37 -1.85
CA LEU A 93 -16.40 -7.81 -1.61
C LEU A 93 -17.24 -8.60 -2.63
N LEU A 94 -18.43 -8.11 -2.99
CA LEU A 94 -19.26 -8.73 -4.02
C LEU A 94 -18.59 -8.71 -5.40
N CYS A 95 -17.91 -7.62 -5.77
CA CYS A 95 -17.14 -7.53 -7.00
C CYS A 95 -15.91 -8.47 -6.99
N LEU A 96 -15.30 -8.73 -5.82
CA LEU A 96 -14.17 -9.65 -5.70
C LEU A 96 -14.53 -11.10 -6.00
N VAL A 97 -15.76 -11.55 -5.66
CA VAL A 97 -16.17 -12.95 -5.85
C VAL A 97 -16.03 -13.41 -7.30
N PRO A 98 -16.65 -12.78 -8.31
CA PRO A 98 -16.50 -13.19 -9.70
C PRO A 98 -15.08 -12.97 -10.23
N LEU A 99 -14.38 -11.91 -9.80
CA LEU A 99 -12.98 -11.67 -10.17
C LEU A 99 -12.09 -12.82 -9.71
N PHE A 100 -12.24 -13.23 -8.46
CA PHE A 100 -11.49 -14.33 -7.88
C PHE A 100 -11.85 -15.67 -8.53
N LEU A 101 -13.13 -15.99 -8.69
CA LEU A 101 -13.57 -17.31 -9.15
C LEU A 101 -13.35 -17.53 -10.65
N LEU A 102 -13.66 -16.52 -11.48
CA LEU A 102 -13.75 -16.67 -12.93
C LEU A 102 -12.48 -16.23 -13.67
N TYR A 103 -11.74 -15.25 -13.15
CA TYR A 103 -10.66 -14.59 -13.90
C TYR A 103 -9.26 -14.88 -13.39
N LEU A 104 -9.09 -15.34 -12.14
CA LEU A 104 -7.78 -15.74 -11.64
C LEU A 104 -7.48 -17.22 -11.89
N SER A 105 -6.22 -17.51 -12.21
CA SER A 105 -5.67 -18.86 -12.28
C SER A 105 -5.72 -19.56 -10.91
N ILE A 106 -5.57 -20.89 -10.89
CA ILE A 106 -5.57 -21.65 -9.63
C ILE A 106 -4.40 -21.25 -8.73
N GLU A 107 -3.24 -20.99 -9.31
CA GLU A 107 -2.04 -20.60 -8.60
C GLU A 107 -2.23 -19.21 -7.96
N SER A 108 -2.77 -18.25 -8.70
CA SER A 108 -3.09 -16.91 -8.19
C SER A 108 -4.19 -16.92 -7.14
N LYS A 109 -5.20 -17.80 -7.28
CA LYS A 109 -6.22 -18.01 -6.25
C LYS A 109 -5.60 -18.44 -4.92
N LEU A 110 -4.70 -19.43 -4.95
CA LEU A 110 -4.00 -19.89 -3.74
C LEU A 110 -3.12 -18.79 -3.14
N LEU A 111 -2.36 -18.08 -3.98
CA LEU A 111 -1.53 -16.95 -3.56
C LEU A 111 -2.37 -15.87 -2.86
N MET A 112 -3.49 -15.49 -3.47
CA MET A 112 -4.31 -14.38 -2.98
C MET A 112 -5.20 -14.77 -1.81
N LEU A 113 -5.61 -16.03 -1.71
CA LEU A 113 -6.25 -16.55 -0.51
C LEU A 113 -5.28 -16.49 0.67
N PHE A 114 -4.05 -17.00 0.52
CA PHE A 114 -3.03 -16.93 1.57
C PHE A 114 -2.71 -15.48 1.96
N THR A 115 -2.49 -14.62 0.97
CA THR A 115 -2.18 -13.20 1.21
C THR A 115 -3.32 -12.47 1.91
N GLY A 116 -4.57 -12.74 1.52
CA GLY A 116 -5.77 -12.19 2.17
C GLY A 116 -5.90 -12.66 3.61
N LEU A 117 -5.66 -13.94 3.90
CA LEU A 117 -5.65 -14.49 5.25
C LEU A 117 -4.57 -13.83 6.13
N VAL A 118 -3.35 -13.65 5.59
CA VAL A 118 -2.27 -12.94 6.30
C VAL A 118 -2.67 -11.50 6.60
N ALA A 119 -3.25 -10.80 5.62
CA ALA A 119 -3.63 -9.40 5.76
C ALA A 119 -4.77 -9.19 6.77
N VAL A 120 -5.77 -10.08 6.78
CA VAL A 120 -6.86 -10.05 7.77
C VAL A 120 -6.35 -10.49 9.14
N GLY A 121 -5.60 -11.59 9.20
CA GLY A 121 -5.05 -12.17 10.42
C GLY A 121 -4.14 -11.23 11.18
N TYR A 122 -3.46 -10.30 10.51
CA TYR A 122 -2.67 -9.26 11.18
C TYR A 122 -3.47 -8.44 12.22
N ASN A 123 -4.76 -8.16 11.94
CA ASN A 123 -5.62 -7.35 12.81
C ASN A 123 -6.34 -8.17 13.89
N ILE A 124 -6.26 -9.51 13.83
CA ILE A 124 -6.97 -10.42 14.74
C ILE A 124 -5.98 -10.94 15.79
N PRO A 125 -6.25 -10.82 17.10
CA PRO A 125 -5.42 -11.45 18.12
C PRO A 125 -5.55 -12.98 18.01
N PHE A 126 -4.42 -13.69 18.03
CA PHE A 126 -4.39 -15.15 17.91
C PHE A 126 -4.58 -15.83 19.28
N LEU A 127 -4.13 -15.18 20.36
CA LEU A 127 -4.09 -15.74 21.71
C LEU A 127 -4.38 -14.62 22.72
N THR A 128 -5.12 -14.92 23.79
CA THR A 128 -5.24 -14.04 24.97
C THR A 128 -4.58 -14.73 26.15
N LEU A 129 -3.47 -14.19 26.63
CA LEU A 129 -2.71 -14.73 27.76
C LEU A 129 -2.60 -13.66 28.83
N ASN A 130 -2.97 -13.97 30.07
CA ASN A 130 -2.91 -13.03 31.20
C ASN A 130 -3.63 -11.68 30.95
N ASN A 131 -4.85 -11.71 30.39
CA ASN A 131 -5.62 -10.53 29.94
C ASN A 131 -4.94 -9.67 28.85
N GLU A 132 -3.82 -10.11 28.29
CA GLU A 132 -3.15 -9.45 27.15
C GLU A 132 -3.48 -10.18 25.85
N ASN A 133 -3.93 -9.43 24.85
CA ASN A 133 -4.22 -9.95 23.51
C ASN A 133 -2.93 -10.00 22.68
N ILE A 134 -2.40 -11.22 22.50
CA ILE A 134 -1.21 -11.54 21.72
C ILE A 134 -1.65 -11.82 20.27
N GLY A 135 -1.23 -10.93 19.37
CA GLY A 135 -1.44 -11.05 17.93
C GLY A 135 -0.14 -10.95 17.14
N LEU A 136 -0.22 -11.10 15.82
CA LEU A 136 0.91 -10.80 14.92
C LEU A 136 1.42 -9.37 15.18
N ARG A 137 0.53 -8.42 15.45
CA ARG A 137 0.84 -7.01 15.77
C ARG A 137 1.86 -6.79 16.89
N ASN A 138 2.09 -7.77 17.76
CA ASN A 138 3.03 -7.66 18.88
C ASN A 138 4.48 -7.95 18.48
N ILE A 139 4.74 -8.52 17.28
CA ILE A 139 6.09 -8.80 16.79
C ILE A 139 6.76 -7.49 16.31
N PRO A 140 7.99 -7.18 16.75
CA PRO A 140 8.70 -5.97 16.32
C PRO A 140 8.87 -5.89 14.80
N GLY A 141 8.59 -4.73 14.20
CA GLY A 141 8.79 -4.50 12.77
C GLY A 141 7.89 -5.31 11.80
N ILE A 142 7.07 -6.23 12.31
CA ILE A 142 6.24 -7.12 11.48
C ILE A 142 5.18 -6.35 10.69
N LYS A 143 4.66 -5.24 11.24
CA LYS A 143 3.66 -4.38 10.59
C LYS A 143 4.20 -3.88 9.26
N LEU A 144 5.41 -3.32 9.29
CA LEU A 144 6.10 -2.81 8.11
C LEU A 144 6.33 -3.93 7.09
N PHE A 145 6.86 -5.06 7.55
CA PHE A 145 7.15 -6.21 6.69
C PHE A 145 5.89 -6.76 6.01
N LEU A 146 4.82 -6.98 6.77
CA LEU A 146 3.57 -7.53 6.26
C LEU A 146 2.90 -6.57 5.26
N ILE A 147 2.85 -5.27 5.55
CA ILE A 147 2.29 -4.28 4.62
C ILE A 147 3.09 -4.30 3.31
N ALA A 148 4.42 -4.17 3.38
CA ALA A 148 5.26 -4.16 2.21
C ALA A 148 5.17 -5.47 1.40
N MET A 149 5.07 -6.61 2.08
CA MET A 149 4.93 -7.92 1.44
C MET A 149 3.58 -8.09 0.76
N VAL A 150 2.47 -7.74 1.41
CA VAL A 150 1.12 -7.82 0.81
C VAL A 150 1.04 -6.96 -0.45
N TRP A 151 1.61 -5.75 -0.42
CA TRP A 151 1.68 -4.90 -1.59
C TRP A 151 2.57 -5.46 -2.71
N ALA A 152 3.75 -6.00 -2.36
CA ALA A 152 4.65 -6.62 -3.33
C ALA A 152 4.02 -7.84 -4.00
N VAL A 153 3.40 -8.72 -3.22
CA VAL A 153 2.69 -9.89 -3.76
C VAL A 153 1.52 -9.47 -4.64
N SER A 154 0.67 -8.56 -4.16
CA SER A 154 -0.55 -8.18 -4.87
C SER A 154 -0.27 -7.37 -6.14
N CYS A 155 0.71 -6.47 -6.12
CA CYS A 155 0.98 -5.56 -7.24
C CYS A 155 2.07 -6.07 -8.20
N VAL A 156 2.83 -7.11 -7.84
CA VAL A 156 3.91 -7.65 -8.68
C VAL A 156 3.72 -9.13 -8.95
N LEU A 157 3.68 -9.96 -7.90
CA LEU A 157 3.65 -11.41 -8.05
C LEU A 157 2.35 -11.89 -8.68
N LEU A 158 1.20 -11.34 -8.27
CA LEU A 158 -0.10 -11.65 -8.89
C LEU A 158 -0.11 -11.38 -10.40
N PRO A 159 0.20 -10.15 -10.89
CA PRO A 159 0.34 -9.90 -12.33
C PRO A 159 1.28 -10.87 -13.05
N ILE A 160 2.45 -11.15 -12.47
CA ILE A 160 3.44 -12.06 -13.08
C ILE A 160 2.90 -13.49 -13.17
N MET A 161 2.23 -13.99 -12.13
CA MET A 161 1.67 -15.34 -12.12
C MET A 161 0.57 -15.50 -13.19
N GLU A 162 -0.30 -14.51 -13.36
CA GLU A 162 -1.31 -14.53 -14.43
C GLU A 162 -0.68 -14.45 -15.83
N LEU A 163 0.35 -13.61 -16.01
CA LEU A 163 1.08 -13.51 -17.28
C LEU A 163 1.83 -14.80 -17.63
N GLN A 164 2.39 -15.49 -16.64
CA GLN A 164 3.05 -16.79 -16.83
C GLN A 164 2.02 -17.89 -17.12
N HIS A 165 0.91 -17.94 -16.39
CA HIS A 165 -0.16 -18.92 -16.61
C HIS A 165 -0.77 -18.80 -18.02
N SER A 166 -0.96 -17.58 -18.50
CA SER A 166 -1.49 -17.30 -19.85
C SER A 166 -0.44 -17.39 -20.96
N ASN A 167 0.81 -17.78 -20.66
CA ASN A 167 1.95 -17.81 -21.59
C ASN A 167 2.23 -16.47 -22.31
N GLN A 168 1.81 -15.36 -21.72
CA GLN A 168 2.05 -14.01 -22.27
C GLN A 168 3.45 -13.49 -21.97
N LEU A 169 4.11 -14.05 -20.95
CA LEU A 169 5.45 -13.65 -20.54
C LEU A 169 6.22 -14.84 -19.97
N ASN A 170 7.47 -14.99 -20.39
CA ASN A 170 8.44 -15.86 -19.72
C ASN A 170 9.50 -15.00 -19.01
N ILE A 171 9.31 -14.80 -17.72
CA ILE A 171 10.23 -14.05 -16.85
C ILE A 171 11.03 -15.01 -15.97
N THR A 172 12.32 -14.70 -15.77
CA THR A 172 13.17 -15.51 -14.90
C THR A 172 12.80 -15.32 -13.43
N PRO A 173 13.00 -16.34 -12.56
CA PRO A 173 12.78 -16.18 -11.12
C PRO A 173 13.60 -15.04 -10.51
N GLY A 174 14.81 -14.80 -11.01
CA GLY A 174 15.67 -13.70 -10.57
C GLY A 174 15.06 -12.33 -10.85
N ASP A 175 14.55 -12.12 -12.07
CA ASP A 175 13.88 -10.87 -12.45
C ASP A 175 12.58 -10.65 -11.66
N THR A 176 11.80 -11.71 -11.43
CA THR A 176 10.61 -11.67 -10.57
C THR A 176 10.97 -11.25 -9.14
N LEU A 177 12.03 -11.83 -8.57
CA LEU A 177 12.50 -11.45 -7.24
C LEU A 177 12.98 -9.99 -7.18
N LEU A 178 13.70 -9.52 -8.20
CA LEU A 178 14.11 -8.11 -8.31
C LEU A 178 12.89 -7.18 -8.25
N LEU A 179 11.83 -7.46 -9.02
CA LEU A 179 10.62 -6.64 -9.04
C LEU A 179 9.85 -6.68 -7.71
N VAL A 180 9.74 -7.86 -7.09
CA VAL A 180 9.08 -8.05 -5.79
C VAL A 180 9.82 -7.29 -4.70
N PHE A 181 11.14 -7.47 -4.57
CA PHE A 181 11.93 -6.77 -3.57
C PHE A 181 11.97 -5.27 -3.84
N LYS A 182 12.05 -4.85 -5.10
CA LYS A 182 11.90 -3.44 -5.48
C LYS A 182 10.59 -2.88 -4.93
N ARG A 183 9.45 -3.50 -5.22
CA ARG A 183 8.13 -3.03 -4.71
C ARG A 183 8.10 -3.01 -3.18
N PHE A 184 8.61 -4.06 -2.54
CA PHE A 184 8.70 -4.18 -1.09
C PHE A 184 9.45 -2.99 -0.47
N LEU A 185 10.64 -2.65 -0.97
CA LEU A 185 11.46 -1.56 -0.44
C LEU A 185 10.77 -0.20 -0.54
N PHE A 186 10.11 0.08 -1.67
CA PHE A 186 9.37 1.34 -1.83
C PHE A 186 8.21 1.47 -0.85
N VAL A 187 7.38 0.43 -0.77
CA VAL A 187 6.21 0.43 0.13
C VAL A 187 6.66 0.51 1.59
N ALA A 188 7.74 -0.21 1.95
CA ALA A 188 8.34 -0.08 3.27
C ALA A 188 8.78 1.37 3.56
N ALA A 189 9.50 2.00 2.62
CA ALA A 189 9.99 3.38 2.81
C ALA A 189 8.87 4.38 3.08
N ILE A 190 7.76 4.32 2.35
CA ILE A 190 6.64 5.26 2.51
C ILE A 190 5.71 4.91 3.68
N THR A 191 5.77 3.68 4.21
CA THR A 191 4.99 3.26 5.38
C THR A 191 5.60 3.76 6.69
N VAL A 192 6.94 3.80 6.81
CA VAL A 192 7.63 4.24 8.04
C VAL A 192 7.20 5.64 8.52
N PRO A 193 7.02 6.67 7.66
CA PRO A 193 6.47 7.96 8.08
C PRO A 193 5.14 7.90 8.84
N PHE A 194 4.27 6.94 8.52
CA PHE A 194 3.01 6.76 9.25
C PHE A 194 3.29 6.31 10.69
N ASP A 195 4.24 5.40 10.91
CA ASP A 195 4.69 5.00 12.25
C ASP A 195 5.40 6.16 12.98
N ILE A 196 6.09 7.06 12.26
CA ILE A 196 6.70 8.26 12.86
C ILE A 196 5.60 9.22 13.37
N ARG A 197 4.52 9.38 12.60
CA ARG A 197 3.36 10.19 13.02
C ARG A 197 2.73 9.64 14.31
N ASP A 198 2.61 8.32 14.37
CA ASP A 198 1.89 7.61 15.43
C ASP A 198 2.83 7.23 16.61
N LEU A 199 4.10 7.69 16.58
CA LEU A 199 5.18 7.32 17.51
C LEU A 199 4.81 7.47 19.00
N PHE A 200 4.11 8.55 19.37
CA PHE A 200 3.70 8.77 20.77
C PHE A 200 2.69 7.71 21.23
N GLN A 201 1.72 7.39 20.38
CA GLN A 201 0.69 6.42 20.68
C GLN A 201 1.25 4.98 20.65
N ASP A 202 2.14 4.69 19.71
CA ASP A 202 2.83 3.40 19.62
C ASP A 202 3.68 3.11 20.86
N LYS A 203 4.38 4.12 21.40
CA LYS A 203 5.12 4.01 22.67
C LYS A 203 4.20 3.69 23.86
N LEU A 204 3.03 4.32 23.92
CA LEU A 204 2.05 4.06 24.98
C LEU A 204 1.46 2.64 24.90
N TYR A 205 1.31 2.09 23.69
CA TYR A 205 0.85 0.72 23.47
C TYR A 205 1.96 -0.34 23.42
N ALA A 206 3.20 0.03 23.78
CA ALA A 206 4.37 -0.85 23.74
C ALA A 206 4.60 -1.53 22.37
N LEU A 207 4.19 -0.88 21.27
CA LEU A 207 4.40 -1.39 19.92
C LEU A 207 5.86 -1.14 19.50
N LYS A 208 6.54 -2.20 19.06
CA LYS A 208 7.95 -2.13 18.65
C LYS A 208 8.08 -1.83 17.14
N THR A 209 7.65 -0.64 16.73
CA THR A 209 7.81 -0.15 15.34
C THR A 209 9.23 0.36 15.08
N ILE A 210 9.62 0.51 13.80
CA ILE A 210 10.97 0.96 13.43
C ILE A 210 11.30 2.33 14.06
N PRO A 211 10.41 3.34 14.05
CA PRO A 211 10.67 4.61 14.72
C PRO A 211 10.79 4.49 16.25
N VAL A 212 10.06 3.58 16.88
CA VAL A 212 10.20 3.30 18.33
C VAL A 212 11.56 2.69 18.64
N MET A 213 12.05 1.77 17.80
CA MET A 213 13.32 1.06 18.00
C MET A 213 14.55 1.91 17.66
N LEU A 214 14.52 2.65 16.55
CA LEU A 214 15.68 3.40 16.03
C LEU A 214 15.67 4.88 16.45
N GLY A 215 14.51 5.41 16.83
CA GLY A 215 14.28 6.85 16.96
C GLY A 215 13.95 7.53 15.63
N GLU A 216 13.25 8.66 15.70
CA GLU A 216 12.71 9.41 14.55
C GLU A 216 13.79 9.75 13.49
N LYS A 217 14.93 10.33 13.89
CA LYS A 217 16.00 10.72 12.96
C LYS A 217 16.58 9.54 12.18
N ARG A 218 16.81 8.41 12.85
CA ARG A 218 17.35 7.20 12.21
C ARG A 218 16.30 6.52 11.33
N ALA A 219 15.01 6.62 11.67
CA ALA A 219 13.93 6.13 10.84
C ALA A 219 13.88 6.86 9.48
N TYR A 220 14.12 8.17 9.43
CA TYR A 220 14.24 8.88 8.15
C TYR A 220 15.41 8.39 7.29
N ILE A 221 16.58 8.21 7.89
CA ILE A 221 17.77 7.70 7.19
C ILE A 221 17.50 6.27 6.67
N PHE A 222 16.85 5.43 7.48
CA PHE A 222 16.42 4.11 7.07
C PHE A 222 15.50 4.16 5.83
N CYS A 223 14.55 5.09 5.77
CA CYS A 223 13.73 5.28 4.58
C CYS A 223 14.56 5.62 3.34
N GLN A 224 15.56 6.50 3.45
CA GLN A 224 16.42 6.85 2.32
C GLN A 224 17.23 5.64 1.85
N PHE A 225 17.71 4.80 2.77
CA PHE A 225 18.39 3.56 2.43
C PHE A 225 17.47 2.60 1.66
N LEU A 226 16.21 2.48 2.05
CA LEU A 226 15.22 1.68 1.32
C LEU A 226 14.95 2.24 -0.09
N LEU A 227 14.83 3.56 -0.24
CA LEU A 227 14.66 4.20 -1.56
C LEU A 227 15.90 4.02 -2.45
N LEU A 228 17.11 4.08 -1.87
CA LEU A 228 18.34 3.80 -2.61
C LEU A 228 18.38 2.32 -3.06
N GLY A 229 18.02 1.40 -2.17
CA GLY A 229 17.89 -0.02 -2.52
C GLY A 229 16.89 -0.26 -3.64
N TYR A 230 15.74 0.42 -3.63
CA TYR A 230 14.77 0.40 -4.73
C TYR A 230 15.43 0.79 -6.07
N LEU A 231 16.18 1.90 -6.08
CA LEU A 231 16.83 2.38 -7.30
C LEU A 231 17.87 1.37 -7.81
N LEU A 232 18.69 0.82 -6.92
CA LEU A 232 19.69 -0.20 -7.28
C LEU A 232 19.03 -1.44 -7.89
N LEU A 233 17.93 -1.94 -7.32
CA LEU A 233 17.20 -3.07 -7.88
C LEU A 233 16.59 -2.77 -9.25
N LEU A 234 16.17 -1.53 -9.51
CA LEU A 234 15.73 -1.13 -10.85
C LEU A 234 16.88 -1.12 -11.85
N LEU A 235 18.06 -0.62 -11.47
CA LEU A 235 19.23 -0.59 -12.35
C LEU A 235 19.73 -2.01 -12.70
N LEU A 236 19.51 -2.98 -11.82
CA LEU A 236 19.81 -4.39 -12.07
C LEU A 236 18.76 -5.07 -12.98
N PHE A 237 17.56 -4.49 -13.08
CA PHE A 237 16.49 -5.04 -13.90
C PHE A 237 16.69 -4.64 -15.38
N ARG A 238 17.25 -5.56 -16.17
CA ARG A 238 17.74 -5.31 -17.54
C ARG A 238 16.69 -4.78 -18.54
N GLN A 239 15.40 -5.00 -18.29
CA GLN A 239 14.35 -4.50 -19.19
C GLN A 239 14.02 -3.01 -18.95
N ALA A 240 14.44 -2.43 -17.82
CA ALA A 240 14.26 -1.02 -17.51
C ALA A 240 14.99 -0.15 -18.53
N THR A 241 14.29 0.85 -19.05
CA THR A 241 14.82 1.79 -20.04
C THR A 241 15.37 3.06 -19.37
N TYR A 242 16.14 3.85 -20.11
CA TYR A 242 16.61 5.16 -19.61
C TYR A 242 15.46 6.07 -19.15
N PRO A 243 14.33 6.20 -19.90
CA PRO A 243 13.16 6.93 -19.43
C PRO A 243 12.58 6.41 -18.10
N ASP A 244 12.50 5.08 -17.93
CA ASP A 244 12.00 4.47 -16.69
C ASP A 244 12.87 4.85 -15.49
N ILE A 245 14.19 4.79 -15.66
CA ILE A 245 15.17 5.12 -14.63
C ILE A 245 15.06 6.61 -14.26
N ALA A 246 14.98 7.50 -15.25
CA ALA A 246 14.87 8.94 -15.03
C ALA A 246 13.56 9.32 -14.30
N ALA A 247 12.43 8.75 -14.72
CA ALA A 247 11.14 8.93 -14.06
C ALA A 247 11.17 8.45 -12.60
N VAL A 248 11.79 7.29 -12.35
CA VAL A 248 11.95 6.75 -11.01
C VAL A 248 12.83 7.63 -10.14
N ILE A 249 13.98 8.12 -10.64
CA ILE A 249 14.86 9.01 -9.88
C ILE A 249 14.10 10.25 -9.43
N LEU A 250 13.34 10.88 -10.33
CA LEU A 250 12.51 12.03 -9.99
C LEU A 250 11.46 11.68 -8.94
N ASN A 251 10.75 10.56 -9.11
CA ASN A 251 9.77 10.10 -8.13
C ASN A 251 10.40 9.88 -6.75
N LEU A 252 11.53 9.17 -6.67
CA LEU A 252 12.23 8.88 -5.41
C LEU A 252 12.76 10.15 -4.74
N ALA A 253 13.21 11.14 -5.51
CA ALA A 253 13.61 12.43 -4.96
C ALA A 253 12.43 13.16 -4.29
N VAL A 254 11.26 13.17 -4.96
CA VAL A 254 10.02 13.74 -4.39
C VAL A 254 9.58 12.95 -3.15
N THR A 255 9.57 11.61 -3.23
CA THR A 255 9.23 10.75 -2.09
C THR A 255 10.17 10.97 -0.91
N GLY A 256 11.48 10.99 -1.15
CA GLY A 256 12.50 11.22 -0.12
C GLY A 256 12.32 12.59 0.56
N TRP A 257 12.06 13.63 -0.23
CA TRP A 257 11.74 14.97 0.29
C TRP A 257 10.47 14.99 1.14
N LEU A 258 9.39 14.35 0.69
CA LEU A 258 8.14 14.22 1.46
C LEU A 258 8.35 13.41 2.75
N ILE A 259 9.18 12.37 2.73
CA ILE A 259 9.51 11.60 3.93
C ILE A 259 10.22 12.51 4.94
N PHE A 260 11.25 13.26 4.54
CA PHE A 260 11.96 14.18 5.44
C PHE A 260 11.09 15.32 5.98
N LYS A 261 10.10 15.77 5.21
CA LYS A 261 9.15 16.82 5.64
C LYS A 261 7.98 16.27 6.48
N SER A 262 7.79 14.95 6.51
CA SER A 262 6.80 14.33 7.40
C SER A 262 7.19 14.57 8.86
N ASN A 263 6.20 14.80 9.72
CA ASN A 263 6.41 14.92 11.17
C ASN A 263 5.07 14.79 11.90
N ILE A 264 5.12 14.66 13.22
CA ILE A 264 3.96 14.43 14.09
C ILE A 264 2.90 15.55 13.99
N LYS A 265 3.28 16.78 13.60
CA LYS A 265 2.35 17.92 13.45
C LYS A 265 1.65 17.95 12.09
N LYS A 266 2.05 17.12 11.13
CA LYS A 266 1.42 17.07 9.80
C LYS A 266 0.03 16.44 9.91
N ASN A 267 -0.92 17.02 9.18
CA ASN A 267 -2.29 16.51 9.14
C ASN A 267 -2.39 15.23 8.30
N GLU A 268 -3.54 14.55 8.39
CA GLU A 268 -3.78 13.29 7.69
C GLU A 268 -3.72 13.40 6.16
N TYR A 269 -4.02 14.56 5.58
CA TYR A 269 -3.85 14.79 4.14
C TYR A 269 -2.40 14.65 3.71
N TYR A 270 -1.43 15.08 4.53
CA TYR A 270 -0.02 14.91 4.23
C TYR A 270 0.33 13.44 3.94
N TYR A 271 -0.23 12.55 4.74
CA TYR A 271 0.04 11.13 4.66
C TYR A 271 -0.78 10.45 3.56
N PHE A 272 -2.11 10.61 3.58
CA PHE A 272 -3.00 9.89 2.66
C PHE A 272 -3.04 10.49 1.26
N LEU A 273 -2.74 11.77 1.06
CA LEU A 273 -2.72 12.39 -0.27
C LEU A 273 -1.29 12.49 -0.81
N TYR A 274 -0.35 13.06 -0.06
CA TYR A 274 0.99 13.32 -0.60
C TYR A 274 1.89 12.09 -0.55
N LEU A 275 2.04 11.44 0.62
CA LEU A 275 2.89 10.25 0.73
C LEU A 275 2.31 9.07 -0.06
N ASP A 276 1.06 8.69 0.18
CA ASP A 276 0.40 7.63 -0.61
C ASP A 276 0.28 8.03 -2.09
N GLY A 277 0.11 9.32 -2.38
CA GLY A 277 0.07 9.82 -3.76
C GLY A 277 1.38 9.66 -4.52
N THR A 278 2.51 9.47 -3.84
CA THR A 278 3.77 9.11 -4.52
C THR A 278 3.66 7.79 -5.28
N MET A 279 2.72 6.91 -4.88
CA MET A 279 2.46 5.68 -5.60
C MET A 279 1.86 5.95 -6.99
N LEU A 280 0.85 6.82 -7.04
CA LEU A 280 0.22 7.23 -8.30
C LEU A 280 1.16 8.09 -9.14
N LEU A 281 1.87 9.03 -8.50
CA LEU A 281 2.87 9.88 -9.14
C LEU A 281 3.92 9.04 -9.88
N GLN A 282 4.39 7.95 -9.27
CA GLN A 282 5.38 7.08 -9.88
C GLN A 282 4.91 6.53 -11.23
N TYR A 283 3.67 6.05 -11.31
CA TYR A 283 3.11 5.56 -12.57
C TYR A 283 2.93 6.67 -13.60
N VAL A 284 2.40 7.84 -13.17
CA VAL A 284 2.23 9.00 -14.05
C VAL A 284 3.57 9.44 -14.65
N LEU A 285 4.63 9.52 -13.84
CA LEU A 285 5.96 9.90 -14.32
C LEU A 285 6.53 8.88 -15.32
N LEU A 286 6.34 7.58 -15.09
CA LEU A 286 6.77 6.55 -16.05
C LEU A 286 6.09 6.74 -17.41
N ILE A 287 4.77 6.95 -17.44
CA ILE A 287 4.04 7.20 -18.68
C ILE A 287 4.52 8.47 -19.36
N VAL A 288 4.60 9.59 -18.63
CA VAL A 288 5.04 10.88 -19.20
C VAL A 288 6.43 10.78 -19.80
N PHE A 289 7.39 10.16 -19.11
CA PHE A 289 8.74 10.00 -19.64
C PHE A 289 8.78 9.05 -20.84
N SER A 290 8.01 7.96 -20.83
CA SER A 290 7.93 7.04 -21.97
C SER A 290 7.29 7.64 -23.23
N LEU A 291 6.54 8.73 -23.10
CA LEU A 291 5.93 9.45 -24.24
C LEU A 291 6.82 10.57 -24.77
N VAL A 292 7.72 11.11 -23.94
CA VAL A 292 8.59 12.24 -24.28
C VAL A 292 9.92 11.77 -24.90
N PHE A 293 10.40 10.59 -24.52
CA PHE A 293 11.66 10.00 -24.95
C PHE A 293 11.41 8.75 -25.79
#